data_AF-A0AAX0RL00-F1
#
_entry.id   AF-A0AAX0RL00-F1
#
_cell.length_a   1.000
_cell.length_b   1.000
_cell.length_c   1.000
_cell.angle_alpha   90.00
_cell.angle_beta   90.00
_cell.angle_gamma   90.00
#
_symmetry.space_group_name_H-M   'P 1'
#
loop_
_entity.id
_entity.type
_entity.pdbx_description
1 polymer ?
#
loop_
_entity_poly.entity_id
_entity_poly.type
_entity_poly.pdbx_seq_one_letter_code
_entity_poly.pdbx_strand_id
1 'polypeptide(L)'
;MIGPLSSQLNAIKWGEFRLGDLFEASNGDFDIQKRHINHKGEFVITAGLSNNGVLGQSDIKAKVFESHTITIDMFGCAFYRSFDYKMVTHARVFSLKPKFEINHKIGLFLSTLFFGYPKKFGYENMCSWVKIKNDKVILPLKPTAKTQSLDGIDFHFMEKFIAELEQCRLAELEQCRLAELEQCRLAELEQCRLAELEAYLKATGLENTTLSSDEENALNVFNGNNSGGGG
;
A
#
# COMPACT_ATOMS: atom_id res chain seq x y z
N MET A 1 -16.85 3.85 -20.50
CA MET A 1 -16.00 3.08 -19.56
C MET A 1 -14.58 3.52 -19.77
N ILE A 2 -13.95 4.07 -18.73
CA ILE A 2 -12.50 4.34 -18.74
C ILE A 2 -11.83 2.96 -18.67
N GLY A 3 -10.92 2.65 -19.59
CA GLY A 3 -10.21 1.36 -19.60
C GLY A 3 -9.39 1.14 -18.32
N PRO A 4 -8.77 -0.04 -18.14
CA PRO A 4 -7.90 -0.28 -16.97
C PRO A 4 -6.86 0.84 -16.85
N LEU A 5 -6.44 1.18 -15.61
CA LEU A 5 -5.46 2.25 -15.32
C LEU A 5 -4.21 2.18 -16.21
N SER A 6 -3.80 0.95 -16.59
CA SER A 6 -2.72 0.69 -17.55
C SER A 6 -2.97 1.27 -18.95
N SER A 7 -4.20 1.26 -19.45
CA SER A 7 -4.56 1.86 -20.74
C SER A 7 -4.46 3.38 -20.73
N GLN A 8 -4.67 4.03 -19.58
CA GLN A 8 -4.48 5.47 -19.47
C GLN A 8 -3.02 5.84 -19.68
N LEU A 9 -2.10 5.10 -19.06
CA LEU A 9 -0.65 5.34 -19.17
C LEU A 9 -0.14 5.28 -20.62
N ASN A 10 -0.72 4.40 -21.43
CA ASN A 10 -0.37 4.25 -22.85
C ASN A 10 -0.81 5.44 -23.71
N ALA A 11 -1.85 6.17 -23.30
CA ALA A 11 -2.36 7.33 -24.02
C ALA A 11 -1.64 8.64 -23.65
N ILE A 12 -0.78 8.62 -22.63
CA ILE A 12 -0.07 9.80 -22.14
C ILE A 12 1.21 10.01 -22.94
N LYS A 13 1.44 11.28 -23.32
CA LYS A 13 2.74 11.74 -23.81
C LYS A 13 3.64 12.00 -22.61
N TRP A 14 4.83 11.43 -22.64
CA TRP A 14 5.81 11.57 -21.56
C TRP A 14 6.94 12.51 -21.96
N GLY A 15 7.44 13.29 -21.00
CA GLY A 15 8.55 14.22 -21.18
C GLY A 15 9.68 13.96 -20.19
N GLU A 16 10.90 14.29 -20.58
CA GLU A 16 12.08 14.13 -19.75
C GLU A 16 12.45 15.44 -19.05
N PHE A 17 12.70 15.38 -17.74
CA PHE A 17 12.97 16.54 -16.90
C PHE A 17 14.17 16.29 -16.00
N ARG A 18 15.04 17.28 -15.84
CA ARG A 18 16.16 17.22 -14.90
C ARG A 18 15.67 17.49 -13.49
N LEU A 19 16.08 16.69 -12.51
CA LEU A 19 15.68 16.89 -11.12
C LEU A 19 16.02 18.28 -10.57
N GLY A 20 17.18 18.83 -10.93
CA GLY A 20 17.59 20.18 -10.52
C GLY A 20 16.73 21.30 -11.08
N ASP A 21 15.95 21.06 -12.14
CA ASP A 21 14.96 22.02 -12.65
C ASP A 21 13.63 21.93 -11.88
N LEU A 22 13.33 20.78 -11.29
CA LEU A 22 12.06 20.51 -10.59
C LEU A 22 12.13 20.77 -9.08
N PHE A 23 13.28 20.52 -8.45
CA PHE A 23 13.42 20.53 -7.00
C PHE A 23 14.59 21.37 -6.52
N GLU A 24 14.49 21.83 -5.27
CA GLU A 24 15.56 22.37 -4.46
C GLU A 24 15.83 21.45 -3.27
N ALA A 25 17.10 21.15 -3.01
CA ALA A 25 17.49 20.26 -1.92
C ALA A 25 17.91 21.02 -0.66
N SER A 26 17.58 20.49 0.51
CA SER A 26 18.00 21.01 1.80
C SER A 26 18.36 19.88 2.78
N ASN A 27 19.31 20.14 3.67
CA ASN A 27 19.75 19.21 4.72
C ASN A 27 19.33 19.70 6.11
N GLY A 28 19.23 18.77 7.07
CA GLY A 28 19.05 19.09 8.48
C GLY A 28 20.29 19.76 9.07
N ASP A 29 20.08 20.56 10.10
CA ASP A 29 21.10 21.39 10.77
C ASP A 29 21.60 20.80 12.10
N PHE A 30 20.97 19.73 12.58
CA PHE A 30 21.28 19.10 13.86
C PHE A 30 21.12 17.57 13.80
N ASP A 31 22.06 16.84 14.41
CA ASP A 31 22.02 15.37 14.47
C ASP A 31 21.08 14.91 15.59
N ILE A 32 19.81 14.72 15.24
CA ILE A 32 18.82 14.18 16.16
C ILE A 32 19.08 12.68 16.37
N GLN A 33 19.36 12.29 17.61
CA GLN A 33 19.66 10.91 17.98
C GLN A 33 18.51 10.29 18.78
N LYS A 34 18.49 8.96 18.92
CA LYS A 34 17.42 8.23 19.63
C LYS A 34 17.13 8.78 21.04
N ARG A 35 18.16 9.23 21.77
CA ARG A 35 18.01 9.83 23.11
C ARG A 35 17.20 11.15 23.13
N HIS A 36 17.02 11.80 21.99
CA HIS A 36 16.22 13.03 21.87
C HIS A 36 14.75 12.75 21.54
N ILE A 37 14.39 11.49 21.23
CA ILE A 37 13.01 11.11 20.92
C ILE A 37 12.23 11.00 22.23
N ASN A 38 11.17 11.80 22.34
CA ASN A 38 10.40 11.95 23.58
C ASN A 38 8.88 12.07 23.37
N HIS A 39 8.40 11.74 22.16
CA HIS A 39 6.98 11.78 21.77
C HIS A 39 6.34 13.18 21.85
N LYS A 40 7.15 14.24 21.76
CA LYS A 40 6.71 15.64 21.71
C LYS A 40 7.25 16.33 20.47
N GLY A 41 6.59 17.40 20.02
CA GLY A 41 7.02 18.18 18.86
C GLY A 41 6.84 17.44 17.53
N GLU A 42 7.69 17.79 16.57
CA GLU A 42 7.60 17.33 15.19
C GLU A 42 8.17 15.92 15.01
N PHE A 43 7.68 15.21 13.98
CA PHE A 43 8.24 13.92 13.58
C PHE A 43 9.68 14.07 13.09
N VAL A 44 10.53 13.10 13.44
CA VAL A 44 11.94 13.04 13.07
C VAL A 44 12.12 11.98 12.00
N ILE A 45 12.63 12.39 10.84
CA ILE A 45 12.91 11.50 9.71
C ILE A 45 14.37 11.03 9.74
N THR A 46 14.57 9.73 9.51
CA THR A 46 15.86 9.05 9.40
C THR A 46 15.90 8.13 8.16
N ALA A 47 17.07 7.61 7.83
CA ALA A 47 17.22 6.57 6.82
C ALA A 47 16.53 5.27 7.24
N GLY A 48 15.96 4.55 6.27
CA GLY A 48 15.30 3.25 6.48
C GLY A 48 13.91 3.16 5.87
N LEU A 49 13.47 1.91 5.63
CA LEU A 49 12.19 1.60 4.99
C LEU A 49 11.02 1.53 5.96
N SER A 50 11.28 1.17 7.23
CA SER A 50 10.23 1.02 8.23
C SER A 50 9.55 2.35 8.53
N ASN A 51 8.22 2.35 8.59
CA ASN A 51 7.39 3.52 8.88
C ASN A 51 7.75 4.76 8.04
N ASN A 52 8.08 4.55 6.76
CA ASN A 52 8.53 5.61 5.84
C ASN A 52 9.68 6.44 6.42
N GLY A 53 10.60 5.85 7.18
CA GLY A 53 11.74 6.53 7.78
C GLY A 53 11.41 7.41 9.00
N VAL A 54 10.21 7.33 9.57
CA VAL A 54 9.86 8.09 10.79
C VAL A 54 10.46 7.38 12.02
N LEU A 55 11.36 8.06 12.73
CA LEU A 55 12.02 7.57 13.95
C LEU A 55 11.16 7.76 15.21
N GLY A 56 10.34 8.81 15.25
CA GLY A 56 9.57 9.24 16.42
C GLY A 56 9.34 10.74 16.40
N GLN A 57 8.99 11.35 17.53
CA GLN A 57 8.84 12.81 17.66
C GLN A 57 9.87 13.40 18.64
N SER A 58 10.32 14.62 18.37
CA SER A 58 11.21 15.37 19.25
C SER A 58 10.93 16.87 19.23
N ASP A 59 10.86 17.46 20.41
CA ASP A 59 10.80 18.91 20.63
C ASP A 59 12.18 19.59 20.67
N ILE A 60 13.26 18.84 20.45
CA ILE A 60 14.61 19.43 20.39
C ILE A 60 14.69 20.49 19.30
N LYS A 61 15.42 21.58 19.58
CA LYS A 61 15.58 22.68 18.63
C LYS A 61 16.43 22.22 17.44
N ALA A 62 15.81 22.11 16.27
CA ALA A 62 16.42 21.80 14.98
C ALA A 62 15.55 22.41 13.87
N LYS A 63 16.09 22.54 12.66
CA LYS A 63 15.37 23.02 11.48
C LYS A 63 14.13 22.17 11.22
N VAL A 64 12.99 22.84 11.13
CA VAL A 64 11.72 22.27 10.69
C VAL A 64 11.60 22.45 9.18
N PHE A 65 11.15 21.40 8.52
CA PHE A 65 10.87 21.35 7.09
C PHE A 65 9.36 21.33 6.91
N GLU A 66 8.90 22.12 5.95
CA GLU A 66 7.50 22.20 5.59
C GLU A 66 7.01 20.88 4.98
N SER A 67 5.71 20.62 5.15
CA SER A 67 4.97 19.63 4.37
C SER A 67 5.09 19.85 2.85
N HIS A 68 4.56 18.91 2.07
CA HIS A 68 4.60 18.93 0.60
C HIS A 68 6.02 18.84 0.01
N THR A 69 6.88 18.09 0.68
CA THR A 69 8.26 17.81 0.25
C THR A 69 8.50 16.30 0.14
N ILE A 70 9.62 15.91 -0.46
CA ILE A 70 10.04 14.52 -0.57
C ILE A 70 11.37 14.36 0.17
N THR A 71 11.45 13.44 1.12
CA THR A 71 12.72 13.07 1.73
C THR A 71 13.34 11.90 0.99
N ILE A 72 14.64 11.95 0.74
CA ILE A 72 15.42 10.84 0.19
C ILE A 72 16.54 10.50 1.17
N ASP A 73 16.66 9.22 1.52
CA ASP A 73 17.74 8.74 2.38
C ASP A 73 19.02 8.37 1.61
N MET A 74 20.09 8.07 2.34
CA MET A 74 21.39 7.72 1.78
C MET A 74 21.38 6.44 0.93
N PHE A 75 20.35 5.61 1.04
CA PHE A 75 20.15 4.42 0.21
C PHE A 75 19.22 4.70 -0.97
N GLY A 76 18.74 5.93 -1.14
CA GLY A 76 17.85 6.31 -2.24
C GLY A 76 16.37 6.00 -1.97
N CYS A 77 15.99 5.66 -0.74
CA CYS A 77 14.58 5.47 -0.40
C CYS A 77 13.91 6.85 -0.31
N ALA A 78 12.85 7.05 -1.11
CA ALA A 78 12.15 8.32 -1.20
C ALA A 78 10.73 8.21 -0.62
N PHE A 79 10.34 9.20 0.17
CA PHE A 79 9.01 9.28 0.77
C PHE A 79 8.47 10.72 0.71
N TYR A 80 7.23 10.86 0.26
CA TYR A 80 6.48 12.11 0.34
C TYR A 80 6.09 12.43 1.79
N ARG A 81 6.12 13.72 2.17
CA ARG A 81 5.79 14.23 3.50
C ARG A 81 4.58 15.17 3.42
N SER A 82 3.47 14.74 4.00
CA SER A 82 2.22 15.52 4.12
C SER A 82 2.14 16.39 5.38
N PHE A 83 3.20 16.42 6.19
CA PHE A 83 3.27 17.11 7.47
C PHE A 83 4.65 17.74 7.65
N ASP A 84 4.73 18.73 8.53
CA ASP A 84 5.99 19.37 8.92
C ASP A 84 6.84 18.43 9.77
N TYR A 85 8.15 18.45 9.56
CA TYR A 85 9.05 17.46 10.14
C TYR A 85 10.44 18.01 10.42
N LYS A 86 11.19 17.31 11.26
CA LYS A 86 12.64 17.45 11.42
C LYS A 86 13.31 16.23 10.80
N MET A 87 14.60 16.30 10.51
CA MET A 87 15.35 15.12 10.08
C MET A 87 16.72 15.06 10.72
N VAL A 88 17.25 13.84 10.81
CA VAL A 88 18.65 13.61 11.16
C VAL A 88 19.57 14.24 10.11
N THR A 89 20.83 14.51 10.46
CA THR A 89 21.82 15.11 9.54
C THR A 89 22.96 14.12 9.22
N HIS A 90 24.08 14.63 8.71
CA HIS A 90 25.26 13.87 8.25
C HIS A 90 25.00 12.97 7.04
N ALA A 91 24.38 13.52 6.00
CA ALA A 91 24.14 12.85 4.71
C ALA A 91 23.26 11.57 4.79
N ARG A 92 22.54 11.36 5.90
CA ARG A 92 21.61 10.24 6.06
C ARG A 92 20.30 10.45 5.32
N VAL A 93 19.80 11.69 5.30
CA VAL A 93 18.55 12.10 4.66
C VAL A 93 18.71 13.53 4.15
N PHE A 94 18.10 13.84 3.02
CA PHE A 94 17.90 15.20 2.54
C PHE A 94 16.45 15.40 2.06
N SER A 95 15.98 16.65 2.12
CA SER A 95 14.65 17.06 1.65
C SER A 95 14.75 17.64 0.25
N LEU A 96 13.78 17.31 -0.60
CA LEU A 96 13.53 17.91 -1.91
C LEU A 96 12.22 18.69 -1.84
N LYS A 97 12.33 20.02 -1.93
CA LYS A 97 11.19 20.93 -2.07
C LYS A 97 10.92 21.16 -3.56
N PRO A 98 9.71 20.85 -4.07
CA PRO A 98 9.33 21.20 -5.43
C PRO A 98 9.42 22.71 -5.67
N LYS A 99 9.81 23.11 -6.89
CA LYS A 99 9.84 24.52 -7.33
C LYS A 99 8.49 25.01 -7.87
N PHE A 100 7.43 24.25 -7.60
CA PHE A 100 6.06 24.48 -8.02
C PHE A 100 5.12 23.94 -6.93
N GLU A 101 3.90 24.46 -6.89
CA GLU A 101 2.91 24.01 -5.92
C GLU A 101 2.46 22.58 -6.22
N ILE A 102 2.33 21.77 -5.17
CA ILE A 102 1.83 20.39 -5.27
C ILE A 102 0.79 20.12 -4.18
N ASN A 103 -0.15 19.22 -4.47
CA ASN A 103 -1.03 18.66 -3.46
C ASN A 103 -0.57 17.24 -3.05
N HIS A 104 -1.29 16.62 -2.11
CA HIS A 104 -1.01 15.27 -1.62
C HIS A 104 -0.83 14.24 -2.74
N LYS A 105 -1.74 14.19 -3.71
CA LYS A 105 -1.74 13.18 -4.77
C LYS A 105 -0.58 13.39 -5.75
N ILE A 106 -0.32 14.65 -6.12
CA ILE A 106 0.85 15.00 -6.94
C ILE A 106 2.14 14.61 -6.19
N GLY A 107 2.23 14.90 -4.90
CA GLY A 107 3.37 14.52 -4.06
C GLY A 107 3.62 13.01 -4.02
N LEU A 108 2.57 12.22 -3.85
CA LEU A 108 2.64 10.76 -3.95
C LEU A 108 3.15 10.31 -5.32
N PHE A 109 2.61 10.87 -6.41
CA PHE A 109 3.06 10.55 -7.77
C PHE A 109 4.56 10.87 -7.94
N LEU A 110 5.00 12.07 -7.55
CA LEU A 110 6.40 12.49 -7.67
C LEU A 110 7.36 11.63 -6.84
N SER A 111 6.92 11.07 -5.72
CA SER A 111 7.76 10.16 -4.93
C SER A 111 8.13 8.88 -5.69
N THR A 112 7.28 8.45 -6.63
CA THR A 112 7.52 7.24 -7.45
C THR A 112 8.66 7.39 -8.45
N LEU A 113 9.05 8.64 -8.78
CA LEU A 113 10.16 8.92 -9.69
C LEU A 113 11.49 8.32 -9.20
N PHE A 114 11.59 8.09 -7.90
CA PHE A 114 12.79 7.59 -7.23
C PHE A 114 12.73 6.09 -6.95
N PHE A 115 11.71 5.36 -7.43
CA PHE A 115 11.54 3.93 -7.16
C PHE A 115 12.76 3.07 -7.53
N GLY A 116 13.53 3.47 -8.56
CA GLY A 116 14.75 2.77 -8.97
C GLY A 116 15.99 3.08 -8.12
N TYR A 117 15.96 4.12 -7.29
CA TYR A 117 17.14 4.61 -6.58
C TYR A 117 17.70 3.63 -5.54
N PRO A 118 16.88 2.88 -4.78
CA PRO A 118 17.37 1.83 -3.89
C PRO A 118 18.19 0.73 -4.56
N LYS A 119 18.11 0.59 -5.90
CA LYS A 119 18.95 -0.33 -6.66
C LYS A 119 20.30 0.28 -7.07
N LYS A 120 20.40 1.61 -7.08
CA LYS A 120 21.58 2.39 -7.51
C LYS A 120 22.50 2.75 -6.35
N PHE A 121 21.95 2.91 -5.15
CA PHE A 121 22.67 3.43 -3.98
C PHE A 121 22.78 2.39 -2.86
N GLY A 122 23.87 2.51 -2.10
CA GLY A 122 24.27 1.58 -1.04
C GLY A 122 25.40 2.20 -0.20
N TYR A 123 26.00 1.43 0.71
CA TYR A 123 27.08 1.94 1.56
C TYR A 123 28.28 2.47 0.78
N GLU A 124 28.67 1.80 -0.30
CA GLU A 124 29.80 2.21 -1.17
C GLU A 124 29.44 3.39 -2.08
N ASN A 125 28.15 3.57 -2.37
CA ASN A 125 27.64 4.62 -3.22
C ASN A 125 26.40 5.25 -2.59
N MET A 126 26.59 6.11 -1.60
CA MET A 126 25.46 6.77 -0.93
C MET A 126 24.80 7.80 -1.85
N CYS A 127 23.48 7.87 -1.79
CA CYS A 127 22.69 8.89 -2.47
C CYS A 127 22.99 10.27 -1.90
N SER A 128 23.15 11.27 -2.77
CA SER A 128 23.27 12.66 -2.37
C SER A 128 22.73 13.56 -3.47
N TRP A 129 22.29 14.77 -3.10
CA TRP A 129 21.78 15.73 -4.08
C TRP A 129 22.78 16.01 -5.21
N VAL A 130 24.07 16.12 -4.90
CA VAL A 130 25.12 16.37 -5.90
C VAL A 130 25.14 15.28 -6.98
N LYS A 131 24.88 14.02 -6.60
CA LYS A 131 24.86 12.88 -7.53
C LYS A 131 23.59 12.83 -8.38
N ILE A 132 22.44 13.21 -7.81
CA ILE A 132 21.14 13.02 -8.48
C ILE A 132 20.58 14.27 -9.14
N LYS A 133 21.09 15.47 -8.83
CA LYS A 133 20.53 16.74 -9.36
C LYS A 133 20.45 16.80 -10.90
N ASN A 134 21.30 16.04 -11.59
CA ASN A 134 21.35 15.97 -13.04
C ASN A 134 20.66 14.72 -13.62
N ASP A 135 20.17 13.81 -12.77
CA ASP A 135 19.39 12.67 -13.22
C ASP A 135 18.09 13.18 -13.88
N LYS A 136 17.68 12.44 -14.90
CA LYS A 136 16.51 12.70 -15.71
C LYS A 136 15.37 11.81 -15.25
N VAL A 137 14.20 12.40 -15.07
CA VAL A 137 12.96 11.72 -14.71
C VAL A 137 11.90 11.96 -15.75
N ILE A 138 10.95 11.05 -15.84
CA ILE A 138 9.90 11.07 -16.86
C ILE A 138 8.59 11.53 -16.20
N LEU A 139 7.97 12.56 -16.77
CA LEU A 139 6.71 13.13 -16.27
C LEU A 139 5.67 13.23 -17.40
N PRO A 140 4.37 13.11 -17.07
CA PRO A 140 3.29 13.26 -18.04
C PRO A 140 3.23 14.68 -18.56
N LEU A 141 3.00 14.83 -19.86
CA LEU A 141 2.80 16.09 -20.54
C LEU A 141 1.34 16.25 -20.92
N LYS A 142 0.84 17.49 -20.85
CA LYS A 142 -0.50 17.83 -21.32
C LYS A 142 -0.62 17.47 -22.80
N PRO A 143 -1.79 17.03 -23.30
CA PRO A 143 -2.00 16.79 -24.73
C PRO A 143 -1.68 18.02 -25.60
N THR A 144 -1.88 19.22 -25.04
CA THR A 144 -1.61 20.50 -25.70
C THR A 144 -0.14 20.94 -25.62
N ALA A 145 0.72 20.24 -24.89
CA ALA A 145 2.11 20.61 -24.68
C ALA A 145 2.92 20.47 -25.98
N LYS A 146 3.33 21.62 -26.52
CA LYS A 146 4.20 21.71 -27.70
C LYS A 146 5.67 21.52 -27.38
N THR A 147 6.08 21.86 -26.16
CA THR A 147 7.47 21.74 -25.66
C THR A 147 7.50 21.07 -24.30
N GLN A 148 8.67 20.57 -23.91
CA GLN A 148 8.93 20.04 -22.56
C GLN A 148 9.26 21.22 -21.63
N SER A 149 8.22 21.85 -21.08
CA SER A 149 8.34 22.92 -20.09
C SER A 149 7.59 22.53 -18.81
N LEU A 150 7.87 23.24 -17.71
CA LEU A 150 7.18 23.04 -16.44
C LEU A 150 5.65 23.23 -16.59
N ASP A 151 5.22 24.26 -17.33
CA ASP A 151 3.81 24.51 -17.65
C ASP A 151 3.18 23.42 -18.52
N GLY A 152 4.00 22.68 -19.26
CA GLY A 152 3.61 21.55 -20.08
C GLY A 152 3.35 20.27 -19.29
N ILE A 153 3.77 20.18 -18.02
CA ILE A 153 3.54 19.01 -17.16
C ILE A 153 2.05 18.88 -16.84
N ASP A 154 1.52 17.66 -16.97
CA ASP A 154 0.12 17.35 -16.68
C ASP A 154 -0.08 16.96 -15.21
N PHE A 155 -0.12 17.96 -14.34
CA PHE A 155 -0.43 17.75 -12.91
C PHE A 155 -1.85 17.23 -12.68
N HIS A 156 -2.79 17.58 -13.56
CA HIS A 156 -4.17 17.09 -13.46
C HIS A 156 -4.22 15.58 -13.69
N PHE A 157 -3.48 15.08 -14.69
CA PHE A 157 -3.33 13.64 -14.90
C PHE A 157 -2.73 12.96 -13.66
N MET A 158 -1.65 13.48 -13.08
CA MET A 158 -1.03 12.88 -11.87
C MET A 158 -2.04 12.75 -10.73
N GLU A 159 -2.78 13.82 -10.44
CA GLU A 159 -3.77 13.84 -9.37
C GLU A 159 -4.91 12.85 -9.63
N LYS A 160 -5.46 12.87 -10.84
CA LYS A 160 -6.54 11.98 -11.25
C LYS A 160 -6.11 10.51 -11.19
N PHE A 161 -4.91 10.20 -11.68
CA PHE A 161 -4.38 8.84 -11.70
C PHE A 161 -4.23 8.27 -10.29
N ILE A 162 -3.66 9.04 -9.35
CA ILE A 162 -3.54 8.61 -7.96
C ILE A 162 -4.91 8.49 -7.30
N ALA A 163 -5.85 9.41 -7.57
CA ALA A 163 -7.21 9.35 -7.02
C ALA A 163 -7.96 8.07 -7.45
N GLU A 164 -7.89 7.72 -8.73
CA GLU A 164 -8.51 6.51 -9.26
C GLU A 164 -7.83 5.25 -8.71
N LEU A 165 -6.50 5.25 -8.58
CA LEU A 165 -5.76 4.14 -7.97
C LEU A 165 -6.15 3.93 -6.50
N GLU A 166 -6.27 5.00 -5.72
CA GLU A 166 -6.74 4.97 -4.33
C GLU A 166 -8.16 4.41 -4.24
N GLN A 167 -9.07 4.87 -5.12
CA GLN A 167 -10.46 4.38 -5.17
C GLN A 167 -10.53 2.89 -5.51
N CYS A 168 -9.77 2.42 -6.50
CA CYS A 168 -9.70 1.00 -6.84
C CYS A 168 -9.21 0.17 -5.64
N ARG A 169 -8.14 0.62 -4.96
CA ARG A 169 -7.59 -0.09 -3.80
C ARG A 169 -8.57 -0.12 -2.62
N LEU A 170 -9.27 0.98 -2.36
CA LEU A 170 -10.28 1.04 -1.30
C LEU A 170 -11.44 0.09 -1.58
N ALA A 171 -11.93 0.04 -2.83
CA ALA A 171 -12.99 -0.88 -3.23
C ALA A 171 -12.56 -2.35 -3.08
N GLU A 172 -11.34 -2.70 -3.48
CA GLU A 172 -10.78 -4.05 -3.28
C GLU A 172 -10.71 -4.42 -1.79
N LEU A 173 -10.22 -3.52 -0.94
CA LEU A 173 -10.13 -3.77 0.51
C LEU A 173 -11.50 -3.92 1.16
N GLU A 174 -12.48 -3.13 0.74
CA GLU A 174 -13.85 -3.24 1.22
C GLU A 174 -14.47 -4.59 0.85
N GLN A 175 -14.24 -5.06 -0.38
CA GLN A 175 -14.69 -6.38 -0.83
C GLN A 175 -14.05 -7.51 -0.02
N CYS A 176 -12.73 -7.46 0.22
CA CYS A 176 -12.05 -8.45 1.07
C CYS A 176 -12.65 -8.49 2.48
N ARG A 177 -12.85 -7.32 3.10
CA ARG A 177 -13.43 -7.22 4.46
C ARG A 177 -14.84 -7.78 4.51
N LEU A 178 -15.68 -7.50 3.50
CA LEU A 178 -17.04 -8.03 3.44
C LEU A 178 -17.05 -9.55 3.28
N ALA A 179 -16.16 -10.10 2.44
CA ALA A 179 -16.03 -11.54 2.26
C ALA A 179 -15.58 -12.25 3.56
N GLU A 180 -14.62 -11.68 4.29
CA GLU A 180 -14.18 -12.19 5.59
C GLU A 180 -15.33 -12.20 6.62
N LEU A 181 -16.08 -11.10 6.71
CA LEU A 181 -17.25 -11.00 7.60
C LEU A 181 -18.35 -11.99 7.23
N GLU A 182 -18.61 -12.19 5.94
CA GLU A 182 -19.60 -13.15 5.47
C GLU A 182 -19.19 -14.59 5.81
N GLN A 183 -17.92 -14.94 5.62
CA GLN A 183 -17.39 -16.25 6.01
C GLN A 183 -17.53 -16.51 7.51
N CYS A 184 -17.19 -15.53 8.36
CA CYS A 184 -17.39 -15.65 9.81
C CYS A 184 -18.88 -15.88 10.15
N ARG A 185 -19.79 -15.09 9.55
CA ARG A 185 -21.23 -15.20 9.82
C ARG A 185 -21.80 -16.54 9.38
N LEU A 186 -21.39 -17.06 8.21
CA LEU A 186 -21.81 -18.37 7.73
C LEU A 186 -21.33 -19.49 8.64
N ALA A 187 -20.06 -19.45 9.07
CA ALA A 187 -19.51 -20.44 9.99
C ALA A 187 -20.24 -20.47 11.35
N GLU A 188 -20.57 -19.30 11.91
CA GLU A 188 -21.36 -19.21 13.14
C GLU A 188 -22.77 -19.78 12.97
N LEU A 189 -23.44 -19.46 11.86
CA LEU A 189 -24.79 -19.95 11.57
C LEU A 189 -24.81 -21.47 11.37
N GLU A 190 -23.82 -22.02 10.67
CA GLU A 190 -23.66 -23.47 10.49
C GLU A 190 -23.46 -24.18 11.83
N GLN A 191 -22.60 -23.64 12.70
CA GLN A 191 -22.40 -24.18 14.05
C GLN A 191 -23.69 -24.16 14.87
N CYS A 192 -24.45 -23.06 14.85
CA CYS A 192 -25.74 -22.98 15.53
C CYS A 192 -26.74 -24.01 15.00
N ARG A 193 -26.81 -24.19 13.66
CA ARG A 193 -27.74 -25.15 13.04
C ARG A 193 -27.36 -26.60 13.31
N LEU A 194 -26.07 -26.92 13.30
CA LEU A 194 -25.57 -28.24 13.69
C LEU A 194 -25.90 -28.53 15.15
N ALA A 195 -25.65 -27.59 16.06
CA ALA A 195 -25.97 -27.77 17.48
C ALA A 195 -27.47 -27.95 17.74
N GLU A 196 -28.34 -27.23 17.02
CA GLU A 196 -29.80 -27.39 17.09
C GLU A 196 -30.24 -28.77 16.60
N LEU A 197 -29.68 -29.23 15.47
CA LEU A 197 -29.98 -30.54 14.91
C LEU A 197 -29.52 -31.68 15.84
N GLU A 198 -28.30 -31.58 16.39
CA GLU A 198 -27.77 -32.52 17.37
C GLU A 198 -28.68 -32.61 18.60
N ALA A 199 -29.13 -31.47 19.12
CA ALA A 199 -30.05 -31.44 20.27
C ALA A 199 -31.40 -32.11 19.94
N TYR A 200 -31.93 -31.89 18.74
CA TYR A 200 -33.18 -32.53 18.30
C TYR A 200 -33.03 -34.04 18.14
N LEU A 201 -31.99 -34.52 17.46
CA LEU A 201 -31.74 -35.95 17.26
C LEU A 201 -31.60 -36.68 18.60
N LYS A 202 -30.90 -36.06 19.56
CA LYS A 202 -30.78 -36.56 20.92
C LYS A 202 -32.12 -36.59 21.66
N ALA A 203 -32.90 -35.52 21.62
CA ALA A 203 -34.20 -35.44 22.31
C ALA A 203 -35.25 -36.42 21.75
N THR A 204 -35.17 -36.71 20.45
CA THR A 204 -36.11 -37.62 19.76
C THR A 204 -35.64 -39.08 19.72
N GLY A 205 -34.44 -39.38 20.21
CA GLY A 205 -33.86 -40.72 20.17
C GLY A 205 -33.43 -41.18 18.77
N LEU A 206 -33.32 -40.24 17.82
CA LEU A 206 -32.91 -40.49 16.43
C LEU A 206 -31.39 -40.32 16.21
N GLU A 207 -30.61 -40.21 17.29
CA GLU A 207 -29.14 -40.06 17.23
C GLU A 207 -28.40 -41.35 16.85
N ASN A 208 -29.04 -42.51 17.00
CA ASN A 208 -28.41 -43.80 16.69
C ASN A 208 -28.36 -44.02 15.17
N THR A 209 -27.17 -43.90 14.59
CA THR A 209 -26.92 -44.14 13.16
C THR A 209 -26.37 -45.54 12.86
N THR A 210 -26.26 -46.41 13.87
CA THR A 210 -25.80 -47.79 13.71
C THR A 210 -26.98 -48.74 13.64
N LEU A 211 -27.02 -49.56 12.58
CA LEU A 211 -28.00 -50.62 12.44
C LEU A 211 -27.83 -51.64 13.56
N SER A 212 -28.93 -52.01 14.19
CA SER A 212 -28.98 -53.18 15.05
C SER A 212 -28.83 -54.47 14.23
N SER A 213 -28.42 -55.56 14.87
CA SER A 213 -28.29 -56.86 14.22
C SER A 213 -29.60 -57.33 13.58
N ASP A 214 -30.75 -56.96 14.14
CA ASP A 214 -32.07 -57.28 13.59
C ASP A 214 -32.38 -56.47 12.32
N GLU A 215 -31.99 -55.19 12.28
CA GLU A 215 -32.14 -54.34 11.10
C GLU A 215 -31.18 -54.73 9.96
N GLU A 216 -29.93 -55.10 10.29
CA GLU A 216 -28.99 -55.69 9.32
C GLU A 216 -29.53 -56.99 8.72
N ASN A 217 -30.07 -57.87 9.57
CA ASN A 217 -30.67 -59.11 9.11
C ASN A 217 -31.90 -58.86 8.21
N ALA A 218 -32.76 -57.90 8.55
CA ALA A 218 -33.91 -57.54 7.73
C ALA A 218 -33.50 -56.99 6.35
N LEU A 219 -32.45 -56.17 6.29
CA LEU A 219 -31.86 -55.66 5.03
C LEU A 219 -31.26 -56.78 4.17
N ASN A 220 -30.55 -57.72 4.78
CA ASN A 220 -29.96 -58.86 4.09
C ASN A 220 -31.04 -59.77 3.47
N VAL A 221 -32.16 -59.98 4.17
CA VAL A 221 -33.31 -60.74 3.66
C VAL A 221 -34.00 -60.00 2.51
N PHE A 222 -34.18 -58.68 2.62
CA PHE A 222 -34.79 -57.87 1.56
C PHE A 222 -33.93 -57.85 0.27
N ASN A 223 -32.62 -57.69 0.40
CA ASN A 223 -31.69 -57.71 -0.74
C ASN A 223 -31.55 -59.10 -1.35
N GLY A 224 -31.56 -60.17 -0.53
CA GLY A 224 -31.53 -61.54 -1.02
C GLY A 224 -32.77 -61.94 -1.85
N ASN A 225 -33.94 -61.37 -1.52
CA ASN A 225 -35.18 -61.61 -2.27
C ASN A 225 -35.23 -60.87 -3.62
N ASN A 226 -34.49 -59.77 -3.79
CA ASN A 226 -34.47 -59.01 -5.05
C ASN A 226 -33.50 -59.58 -6.10
N SER A 227 -32.60 -60.49 -5.72
CA SER A 227 -31.70 -61.21 -6.65
C SER A 227 -32.33 -62.43 -7.34
N GLY A 228 -33.63 -62.72 -7.12
CA GLY A 228 -34.31 -63.90 -7.68
C GLY A 228 -35.35 -63.63 -8.78
N GLY A 229 -35.56 -62.37 -9.19
CA GLY A 229 -36.63 -61.97 -10.12
C GLY A 229 -36.12 -61.35 -11.42
N GLY A 230 -35.49 -62.15 -12.28
CA GLY A 230 -35.03 -61.74 -13.61
C GLY A 230 -34.82 -62.95 -14.50
N GLY A 231 -35.92 -63.60 -14.86
CA GLY A 231 -36.01 -64.58 -15.95
C GLY A 231 -36.85 -64.02 -17.09
#